data_AF-A0AAU1YEL3-F1
#
_entry.id   AF-A0AAU1YEL3-F1
#
_cell.length_a   1.000
_cell.length_b   1.000
_cell.length_c   1.000
_cell.angle_alpha   90.00
_cell.angle_beta   90.00
_cell.angle_gamma   90.00
#
_symmetry.space_group_name_H-M   'P 1'
#
loop_
_entity.id
_entity.type
_entity.pdbx_description
1 polymer ?
#
loop_
_entity_poly.entity_id
_entity_poly.type
_entity_poly.pdbx_seq_one_letter_code
_entity_poly.pdbx_strand_id
1 'polypeptide(L)'
;MGTFTYSDLIALDLGRLNAAVSDWETMVGNLDRLQADARDGLLKKSEGARWQGVNATVTKDFVRGAAKEFADLHREAQSIHHVLADAHAELSQIQKRAKALTEEARKGSPDRSPDPDHGLLVTDGGNGTVKVIEAVCDVNGTSQRTRDRMQWYADTLTGLVAHAAEIDAAVTRALRKSHGGDPHNAGHATYTSLDEDQLPRAMKLASLGEDANAGQRAELRRLWQSLSPEARAELWKARKDDLLAAGLLSPTVKQIAPDRGSGRHGAEEPTFTEFMTKDKMRMLASGSDWQGMNDASRHMQHYLENSGEPLDLPVDKMLHDDEGLRIHAEEAIRGKQDGWREQALEEFRRNGGRPVTIPVETGNSDYSFPQGTQDNWFYAVGSTRTNVTGVVTVVPGADGEPKVGLDYQVNAWDRYNWDEGKGVTIGPLSIPDGQPARLHTTGLAQEFDMQGSSSVKHYDLGSATPNNDPLPAPDDPGREGTRQDPGRERTKR
;
A
#
# COMPACT_ATOMS: atom_id res chain seq x y z
N MET A 1 4.10 17.46 -24.47
CA MET A 1 4.00 17.88 -23.06
C MET A 1 5.04 17.08 -22.30
N GLY A 2 5.83 17.72 -21.44
CA GLY A 2 6.77 16.99 -20.58
C GLY A 2 6.02 16.09 -19.60
N THR A 3 6.64 15.01 -19.17
CA THR A 3 6.11 14.13 -18.12
C THR A 3 6.02 14.91 -16.80
N PHE A 4 4.87 14.86 -16.11
CA PHE A 4 4.66 15.46 -14.79
C PHE A 4 5.74 15.01 -13.79
N THR A 5 6.38 15.93 -13.08
CA THR A 5 7.53 15.65 -12.20
C THR A 5 7.23 15.84 -10.70
N TYR A 6 8.21 15.52 -9.85
CA TYR A 6 8.10 15.78 -8.42
C TYR A 6 8.12 17.27 -8.12
N SER A 7 8.95 18.05 -8.82
CA SER A 7 8.95 19.50 -8.66
C SER A 7 7.61 20.13 -9.06
N ASP A 8 6.95 19.62 -10.11
CA ASP A 8 5.58 20.02 -10.46
C ASP A 8 4.60 19.72 -9.31
N LEU A 9 4.65 18.51 -8.73
CA LEU A 9 3.80 18.12 -7.59
C LEU A 9 4.00 19.04 -6.38
N ILE A 10 5.24 19.34 -6.00
CA ILE A 10 5.55 20.16 -4.82
C ILE A 10 5.13 21.62 -5.02
N ALA A 11 5.26 22.15 -6.25
CA ALA A 11 4.96 23.53 -6.61
C ALA A 11 3.50 23.77 -7.03
N LEU A 12 2.71 22.70 -7.23
CA LEU A 12 1.33 22.78 -7.70
C LEU A 12 0.48 23.74 -6.85
N ASP A 13 -0.09 24.76 -7.49
CA ASP A 13 -1.00 25.73 -6.87
C ASP A 13 -2.44 25.19 -6.88
N LEU A 14 -2.77 24.44 -5.83
CA LEU A 14 -4.11 23.90 -5.63
C LEU A 14 -5.14 24.97 -5.24
N GLY A 15 -4.71 26.20 -4.91
CA GLY A 15 -5.62 27.31 -4.63
C GLY A 15 -6.45 27.71 -5.85
N ARG A 16 -5.88 27.64 -7.05
CA ARG A 16 -6.62 27.88 -8.31
C ARG A 16 -7.64 26.80 -8.60
N LEU A 17 -7.29 25.54 -8.34
CA LEU A 17 -8.23 24.43 -8.50
C LEU A 17 -9.39 24.57 -7.50
N ASN A 18 -9.11 24.93 -6.24
CA ASN A 18 -10.14 25.21 -5.25
C ASN A 18 -11.06 26.38 -5.67
N ALA A 19 -10.50 27.45 -6.23
CA ALA A 19 -11.31 28.55 -6.75
C ALA A 19 -12.24 28.09 -7.88
N ALA A 20 -11.74 27.26 -8.81
CA ALA A 20 -12.57 26.66 -9.85
C ALA A 20 -13.69 25.77 -9.29
N VAL A 21 -13.41 24.99 -8.23
CA VAL A 21 -14.44 24.21 -7.51
C VAL A 21 -15.54 25.13 -6.99
N SER A 22 -15.19 26.23 -6.30
CA SER A 22 -16.17 27.20 -5.79
C SER A 22 -16.97 27.91 -6.89
N ASP A 23 -16.33 28.23 -8.02
CA ASP A 23 -17.01 28.82 -9.17
C ASP A 23 -18.04 27.86 -9.77
N TRP A 24 -17.68 26.58 -9.92
CA TRP A 24 -18.61 25.54 -10.39
C TRP A 24 -19.72 25.25 -9.38
N GLU A 25 -19.44 25.32 -8.08
CA GLU A 25 -20.47 25.20 -7.03
C GLU A 25 -21.51 26.32 -7.17
N THR A 26 -21.03 27.55 -7.40
CA THR A 26 -21.88 28.71 -7.66
C THR A 26 -22.70 28.53 -8.95
N MET A 27 -22.08 28.00 -10.01
CA MET A 27 -22.76 27.70 -11.27
C MET A 27 -23.87 26.67 -11.08
N VAL A 28 -23.62 25.59 -10.33
CA VAL A 28 -24.62 24.58 -9.96
C VAL A 28 -25.82 25.25 -9.28
N GLY A 29 -25.58 26.07 -8.26
CA GLY A 29 -26.66 26.77 -7.55
C GLY A 29 -27.45 27.75 -8.41
N ASN A 30 -26.81 28.39 -9.40
CA ASN A 30 -27.50 29.27 -10.34
C ASN A 30 -28.34 28.49 -11.35
N LEU A 31 -27.82 27.38 -11.88
CA LEU A 31 -28.52 26.52 -12.83
C LEU A 31 -29.69 25.78 -12.18
N ASP A 32 -29.59 25.40 -10.90
CA ASP A 32 -30.72 24.83 -10.16
C ASP A 32 -31.90 25.81 -10.10
N ARG A 33 -31.64 27.09 -9.82
CA ARG A 33 -32.68 28.14 -9.84
C ARG A 33 -33.29 28.31 -11.22
N LEU A 34 -32.47 28.38 -12.28
CA LEU A 34 -32.97 28.51 -13.65
C LEU A 34 -33.78 27.29 -14.10
N GLN A 35 -33.34 26.08 -13.71
CA GLN A 35 -34.08 24.84 -13.94
C GLN A 35 -35.44 24.87 -13.23
N ALA A 36 -35.49 25.31 -11.97
CA ALA A 36 -36.73 25.44 -11.23
C ALA A 36 -37.69 26.47 -11.88
N ASP A 37 -37.17 27.63 -12.27
CA ASP A 37 -37.95 28.68 -12.96
C ASP A 37 -38.48 28.21 -14.32
N ALA A 38 -37.66 27.50 -15.11
CA ALA A 38 -38.10 26.95 -16.39
C ALA A 38 -39.17 25.86 -16.20
N ARG A 39 -39.00 24.98 -15.21
CA ARG A 39 -39.96 23.91 -14.89
C ARG A 39 -41.29 24.48 -14.40
N ASP A 40 -41.25 25.37 -13.40
CA ASP A 40 -42.44 25.81 -12.69
C ASP A 40 -43.08 27.06 -13.34
N GLY A 41 -42.25 27.94 -13.88
CA GLY A 41 -42.66 29.19 -14.51
C GLY A 41 -43.09 29.03 -15.97
N LEU A 42 -42.41 28.17 -16.75
CA LEU A 42 -42.73 27.95 -18.15
C LEU A 42 -43.50 26.65 -18.36
N LEU A 43 -42.86 25.51 -18.11
CA LEU A 43 -43.38 24.18 -18.49
C LEU A 43 -44.71 23.86 -17.80
N LYS A 44 -44.76 23.96 -16.48
CA LYS A 44 -45.98 23.65 -15.71
C LYS A 44 -47.15 24.56 -16.11
N LYS A 45 -46.88 25.85 -16.35
CA LYS A 45 -47.90 26.82 -16.76
C LYS A 45 -48.36 26.60 -18.20
N SER A 46 -47.44 26.33 -19.13
CA SER A 46 -47.79 26.05 -20.52
C SER A 46 -48.62 24.77 -20.62
N GLU A 47 -48.28 23.73 -19.87
CA GLU A 47 -49.05 22.48 -19.89
C GLU A 47 -50.41 22.63 -19.21
N GLY A 48 -50.49 23.39 -18.11
CA GLY A 48 -51.75 23.69 -17.42
C GLY A 48 -52.69 24.65 -18.17
N ALA A 49 -52.21 25.36 -19.20
CA ALA A 49 -53.02 26.30 -19.95
C ALA A 49 -54.04 25.57 -20.83
N ARG A 50 -55.29 26.07 -20.88
CA ARG A 50 -56.34 25.61 -21.81
C ARG A 50 -56.11 26.03 -23.28
N TRP A 51 -54.86 26.33 -23.63
CA TRP A 51 -54.44 26.84 -24.93
C TRP A 51 -54.30 25.69 -25.94
N GLN A 52 -54.92 25.84 -27.11
CA GLN A 52 -55.00 24.81 -28.16
C GLN A 52 -54.74 25.38 -29.56
N GLY A 53 -54.47 24.49 -30.51
CA GLY A 53 -54.14 24.81 -31.91
C GLY A 53 -52.65 24.68 -32.21
N VAL A 54 -52.28 24.80 -33.49
CA VAL A 54 -50.91 24.55 -34.00
C VAL A 54 -49.86 25.37 -33.25
N ASN A 55 -50.13 26.65 -32.99
CA ASN A 55 -49.21 27.52 -32.24
C ASN A 55 -48.97 27.02 -30.80
N ALA A 56 -50.01 26.45 -30.16
CA ALA A 56 -49.90 25.87 -28.83
C ALA A 56 -48.99 24.65 -28.84
N THR A 57 -49.13 23.77 -29.83
CA THR A 57 -48.28 22.57 -29.97
C THR A 57 -46.81 22.97 -30.10
N VAL A 58 -46.47 23.81 -31.07
CA VAL A 58 -45.08 24.23 -31.33
C VAL A 58 -44.45 24.91 -30.12
N THR A 59 -45.20 25.80 -29.46
CA THR A 59 -44.67 26.53 -28.30
C THR A 59 -44.51 25.62 -27.09
N LYS A 60 -45.45 24.69 -26.83
CA LYS A 60 -45.30 23.71 -25.74
C LYS A 60 -44.11 22.79 -25.98
N ASP A 61 -43.87 22.36 -27.23
CA ASP A 61 -42.69 21.57 -27.58
C ASP A 61 -41.39 22.35 -27.33
N PHE A 62 -41.34 23.61 -27.75
CA PHE A 62 -40.20 24.49 -27.49
C PHE A 62 -39.95 24.70 -25.99
N VAL A 63 -41.01 24.94 -25.20
CA VAL A 63 -40.91 25.09 -23.74
C VAL A 63 -40.42 23.80 -23.07
N ARG A 64 -40.90 22.63 -23.52
CA ARG A 64 -40.41 21.33 -23.05
C ARG A 64 -38.92 21.16 -23.35
N GLY A 65 -38.48 21.51 -24.55
CA GLY A 65 -37.06 21.51 -24.93
C GLY A 65 -36.25 22.43 -24.01
N ALA A 66 -36.64 23.70 -23.88
CA ALA A 66 -35.92 24.66 -23.04
C ALA A 66 -35.83 24.22 -21.57
N ALA A 67 -36.91 23.72 -20.98
CA ALA A 67 -36.90 23.22 -19.61
C ALA A 67 -35.97 22.00 -19.44
N LYS A 68 -35.90 21.14 -20.45
CA LYS A 68 -34.94 20.02 -20.49
C LYS A 68 -33.49 20.52 -20.57
N GLU A 69 -33.18 21.47 -21.43
CA GLU A 69 -31.82 22.01 -21.57
C GLU A 69 -31.29 22.59 -20.24
N PHE A 70 -32.12 23.32 -19.48
CA PHE A 70 -31.72 23.80 -18.16
C PHE A 70 -31.44 22.68 -17.16
N ALA A 71 -32.22 21.60 -17.20
CA ALA A 71 -31.98 20.42 -16.36
C ALA A 71 -30.70 19.69 -16.76
N ASP A 72 -30.41 19.61 -18.05
CA ASP A 72 -29.22 18.98 -18.60
C ASP A 72 -27.96 19.76 -18.24
N LEU A 73 -27.99 21.09 -18.40
CA LEU A 73 -26.93 22.00 -17.97
C LEU A 73 -26.65 21.90 -16.47
N HIS A 74 -27.70 21.85 -15.65
CA HIS A 74 -27.54 21.70 -14.21
C HIS A 74 -26.84 20.38 -13.86
N ARG A 75 -27.24 19.26 -14.47
CA ARG A 75 -26.59 17.95 -14.27
C ARG A 75 -25.13 17.92 -14.72
N GLU A 76 -24.82 18.55 -15.86
CA GLU A 76 -23.44 18.66 -16.34
C GLU A 76 -22.58 19.51 -15.40
N ALA A 77 -23.10 20.65 -14.93
CA ALA A 77 -22.40 21.51 -13.96
C ALA A 77 -22.15 20.79 -12.63
N GLN A 78 -23.13 20.00 -12.13
CA GLN A 78 -22.94 19.17 -10.94
C GLN A 78 -21.82 18.16 -11.16
N SER A 79 -21.83 17.49 -12.32
CA SER A 79 -20.80 16.54 -12.68
C SER A 79 -19.40 17.16 -12.69
N ILE A 80 -19.25 18.34 -13.27
CA ILE A 80 -17.96 19.05 -13.32
C ILE A 80 -17.53 19.45 -11.91
N HIS A 81 -18.44 20.00 -11.10
CA HIS A 81 -18.16 20.36 -9.72
C HIS A 81 -17.63 19.16 -8.92
N HIS A 82 -18.34 18.02 -8.93
CA HIS A 82 -17.97 16.85 -8.14
C HIS A 82 -16.59 16.31 -8.52
N VAL A 83 -16.33 16.17 -9.82
CA VAL A 83 -15.03 15.70 -10.34
C VAL A 83 -13.89 16.63 -9.92
N LEU A 84 -14.09 17.96 -9.99
CA LEU A 84 -13.06 18.92 -9.57
C LEU A 84 -12.86 18.94 -8.04
N ALA A 85 -13.94 18.76 -7.27
CA ALA A 85 -13.88 18.73 -5.82
C ALA A 85 -13.08 17.52 -5.31
N ASP A 86 -13.34 16.33 -5.87
CA ASP A 86 -12.58 15.11 -5.56
C ASP A 86 -11.11 15.26 -5.95
N ALA A 87 -10.85 15.74 -7.18
CA ALA A 87 -9.49 16.01 -7.64
C ALA A 87 -8.72 16.94 -6.70
N HIS A 88 -9.35 18.03 -6.26
CA HIS A 88 -8.76 18.96 -5.33
C HIS A 88 -8.43 18.29 -3.98
N ALA A 89 -9.37 17.52 -3.43
CA ALA A 89 -9.19 16.83 -2.17
C ALA A 89 -8.03 15.82 -2.23
N GLU A 90 -8.00 14.99 -3.27
CA GLU A 90 -6.97 13.95 -3.45
C GLU A 90 -5.58 14.54 -3.73
N LEU A 91 -5.47 15.48 -4.67
CA LEU A 91 -4.19 16.12 -4.99
C LEU A 91 -3.64 16.89 -3.78
N SER A 92 -4.51 17.49 -2.96
CA SER A 92 -4.11 18.15 -1.70
C SER A 92 -3.49 17.16 -0.71
N GLN A 93 -4.09 15.98 -0.55
CA GLN A 93 -3.55 14.94 0.33
C GLN A 93 -2.22 14.39 -0.18
N ILE A 94 -2.13 14.11 -1.48
CA ILE A 94 -0.91 13.62 -2.13
C ILE A 94 0.23 14.63 -1.98
N GLN A 95 -0.01 15.92 -2.29
CA GLN A 95 1.00 16.97 -2.14
C GLN A 95 1.44 17.13 -0.69
N LYS A 96 0.49 17.12 0.27
CA LYS A 96 0.80 17.21 1.70
C LYS A 96 1.69 16.05 2.15
N ARG A 97 1.38 14.82 1.73
CA ARG A 97 2.18 13.63 2.04
C ARG A 97 3.58 13.72 1.42
N ALA A 98 3.69 14.15 0.16
CA ALA A 98 4.99 14.33 -0.50
C ALA A 98 5.87 15.36 0.22
N LYS A 99 5.29 16.50 0.64
CA LYS A 99 5.99 17.53 1.43
C LYS A 99 6.43 17.00 2.80
N ALA A 100 5.57 16.25 3.50
CA ALA A 100 5.90 15.66 4.79
C ALA A 100 7.06 14.64 4.69
N LEU A 101 7.02 13.74 3.70
CA LEU A 101 8.09 12.77 3.47
C LEU A 101 9.41 13.43 3.05
N THR A 102 9.33 14.51 2.25
CA THR A 102 10.52 15.29 1.88
C THR A 102 11.18 15.90 3.11
N GLU A 103 10.37 16.48 4.02
CA GLU A 103 10.87 17.05 5.26
C GLU A 103 11.43 15.98 6.20
N GLU A 104 10.79 14.81 6.29
CA GLU A 104 11.28 13.66 7.05
C GLU A 104 12.64 13.17 6.52
N ALA A 105 12.77 13.03 5.19
CA ALA A 105 14.02 12.66 4.53
C ALA A 105 15.13 13.68 4.81
N ARG A 106 14.81 14.97 4.72
CA ARG A 106 15.74 16.08 5.00
C ARG A 106 16.20 16.10 6.44
N LYS A 107 15.31 15.85 7.40
CA LYS A 107 15.61 15.87 8.84
C LYS A 107 16.48 14.68 9.26
N GLY A 108 16.21 13.48 8.73
CA GLY A 108 16.86 12.25 9.19
C GLY A 108 16.64 11.97 10.68
N SER A 109 17.54 11.18 11.26
CA SER A 109 17.60 10.89 12.70
C SER A 109 19.06 10.99 13.19
N PRO A 110 19.57 12.24 13.35
CA PRO A 110 20.98 12.47 13.68
C PRO A 110 21.37 12.04 15.10
N ASP A 111 20.39 11.79 15.95
CA ASP A 111 20.51 11.33 17.34
C ASP A 111 20.59 9.79 17.47
N ARG A 112 20.38 9.06 16.36
CA ARG A 112 20.50 7.60 16.34
C ARG A 112 21.94 7.18 16.62
N SER A 113 22.09 6.16 17.46
CA SER A 113 23.39 5.62 17.91
C SER A 113 23.45 4.11 17.66
N PRO A 114 24.62 3.53 17.34
CA PRO A 114 25.90 4.21 17.11
C PRO A 114 25.98 4.99 15.79
N ASP A 115 25.00 4.78 14.90
CA ASP A 115 25.04 5.29 13.53
C ASP A 115 23.96 6.33 13.26
N PRO A 116 24.29 7.63 13.17
CA PRO A 116 23.32 8.65 12.82
C PRO A 116 22.71 8.45 11.43
N ASP A 117 21.41 8.69 11.31
CA ASP A 117 20.74 8.80 10.02
C ASP A 117 20.82 10.25 9.52
N HIS A 118 21.80 10.57 8.69
CA HIS A 118 21.92 11.91 8.12
C HIS A 118 20.73 12.27 7.21
N GLY A 119 20.57 13.57 6.99
CA GLY A 119 19.56 14.13 6.08
C GLY A 119 19.83 13.74 4.63
N LEU A 120 18.75 13.60 3.87
CA LEU A 120 18.75 13.27 2.45
C LEU A 120 18.23 14.45 1.62
N LEU A 121 18.67 14.52 0.36
CA LEU A 121 18.19 15.48 -0.64
C LEU A 121 17.29 14.76 -1.63
N VAL A 122 16.11 15.33 -1.86
CA VAL A 122 15.11 14.85 -2.81
C VAL A 122 15.10 15.75 -4.04
N THR A 123 15.19 15.15 -5.22
CA THR A 123 15.26 15.85 -6.52
C THR A 123 14.51 15.09 -7.60
N ASP A 124 14.23 15.74 -8.73
CA ASP A 124 13.67 15.05 -9.90
C ASP A 124 14.67 14.03 -10.47
N GLY A 125 14.22 12.79 -10.68
CA GLY A 125 14.99 11.71 -11.30
C GLY A 125 14.83 11.63 -12.83
N GLY A 126 13.87 12.37 -13.39
CA GLY A 126 13.48 12.31 -14.80
C GLY A 126 12.36 11.30 -15.06
N ASN A 127 11.59 11.51 -16.15
CA ASN A 127 10.46 10.65 -16.54
C ASN A 127 9.44 10.40 -15.41
N GLY A 128 9.16 11.41 -14.57
CA GLY A 128 8.22 11.29 -13.45
C GLY A 128 8.75 10.50 -12.24
N THR A 129 10.04 10.14 -12.23
CA THR A 129 10.70 9.49 -11.09
C THR A 129 11.35 10.50 -10.16
N VAL A 130 11.62 10.08 -8.93
CA VAL A 130 12.28 10.85 -7.88
C VAL A 130 13.64 10.25 -7.59
N LYS A 131 14.65 11.11 -7.46
CA LYS A 131 16.00 10.72 -7.04
C LYS A 131 16.27 11.25 -5.64
N VAL A 132 16.71 10.37 -4.76
CA VAL A 132 17.12 10.71 -3.40
C VAL A 132 18.60 10.41 -3.24
N ILE A 133 19.35 11.38 -2.69
CA ILE A 133 20.80 11.27 -2.45
C ILE A 133 21.13 11.73 -1.04
N GLU A 134 22.31 11.37 -0.55
CA GLU A 134 22.83 11.89 0.72
C GLU A 134 23.05 13.40 0.65
N ALA A 135 22.63 14.14 1.68
CA ALA A 135 22.92 15.58 1.78
C ALA A 135 24.37 15.85 2.19
N VAL A 136 24.98 14.91 2.90
CA VAL A 136 26.35 14.96 3.42
C VAL A 136 26.97 13.59 3.24
N CYS A 137 28.23 13.53 2.78
CA CYS A 137 28.95 12.28 2.68
C CYS A 137 29.35 11.76 4.07
N ASP A 138 29.07 10.48 4.33
CA ASP A 138 29.58 9.78 5.51
C ASP A 138 31.08 9.44 5.32
N VAL A 139 31.89 9.63 6.37
CA VAL A 139 33.32 9.31 6.39
C VAL A 139 33.59 7.81 6.18
N ASN A 140 32.65 6.96 6.59
CA ASN A 140 32.68 5.51 6.42
C ASN A 140 32.05 5.06 5.09
N GLY A 141 31.64 6.01 4.25
CA GLY A 141 30.88 5.76 3.03
C GLY A 141 29.40 5.43 3.26
N THR A 142 28.64 5.40 2.18
CA THR A 142 27.20 5.12 2.21
C THR A 142 26.93 3.70 2.73
N SER A 143 26.33 3.61 3.92
CA SER A 143 25.89 2.34 4.52
C SER A 143 24.75 1.70 3.72
N GLN A 144 24.53 0.41 3.90
CA GLN A 144 23.40 -0.26 3.26
C GLN A 144 22.07 0.33 3.75
N ARG A 145 21.95 0.62 5.05
CA ARG A 145 20.79 1.33 5.61
C ARG A 145 20.50 2.66 4.91
N THR A 146 21.52 3.48 4.65
CA THR A 146 21.33 4.74 3.93
C THR A 146 20.85 4.50 2.50
N ARG A 147 21.34 3.45 1.83
CA ARG A 147 20.83 3.05 0.51
C ARG A 147 19.35 2.68 0.55
N ASP A 148 18.93 1.88 1.53
CA ASP A 148 17.53 1.49 1.67
C ASP A 148 16.63 2.69 1.97
N ARG A 149 17.09 3.63 2.81
CA ARG A 149 16.39 4.90 3.06
C ARG A 149 16.21 5.69 1.77
N MET A 150 17.28 5.87 1.00
CA MET A 150 17.22 6.59 -0.29
C MET A 150 16.24 5.92 -1.25
N GLN A 151 16.31 4.58 -1.37
CA GLN A 151 15.44 3.80 -2.25
C GLN A 151 13.97 3.91 -1.82
N TRP A 152 13.67 3.71 -0.53
CA TRP A 152 12.31 3.80 -0.02
C TRP A 152 11.67 5.18 -0.25
N TYR A 153 12.41 6.26 0.01
CA TYR A 153 11.90 7.61 -0.24
C TYR A 153 11.72 7.86 -1.75
N ALA A 154 12.68 7.42 -2.58
CA ALA A 154 12.60 7.55 -4.04
C ALA A 154 11.36 6.83 -4.60
N ASP A 155 11.13 5.58 -4.21
CA ASP A 155 10.00 4.78 -4.68
C ASP A 155 8.67 5.32 -4.17
N THR A 156 8.59 5.67 -2.88
CA THR A 156 7.37 6.22 -2.28
C THR A 156 6.97 7.55 -2.93
N LEU A 157 7.93 8.46 -3.11
CA LEU A 157 7.66 9.76 -3.74
C LEU A 157 7.36 9.62 -5.24
N THR A 158 8.04 8.71 -5.95
CA THR A 158 7.71 8.36 -7.35
C THR A 158 6.28 7.84 -7.45
N GLY A 159 5.85 6.99 -6.51
CA GLY A 159 4.48 6.52 -6.40
C GLY A 159 3.47 7.66 -6.22
N LEU A 160 3.78 8.68 -5.43
CA LEU A 160 2.92 9.86 -5.24
C LEU A 160 2.84 10.75 -6.51
N VAL A 161 3.95 10.90 -7.24
CA VAL A 161 3.95 11.59 -8.55
C VAL A 161 3.08 10.85 -9.56
N ALA A 162 3.23 9.53 -9.65
CA ALA A 162 2.39 8.68 -10.50
C ALA A 162 0.91 8.77 -10.10
N HIS A 163 0.62 8.78 -8.79
CA HIS A 163 -0.75 8.92 -8.29
C HIS A 163 -1.38 10.24 -8.74
N ALA A 164 -0.69 11.37 -8.57
CA ALA A 164 -1.19 12.67 -9.00
C ALA A 164 -1.45 12.73 -10.52
N ALA A 165 -0.56 12.14 -11.32
CA ALA A 165 -0.76 12.03 -12.78
C ALA A 165 -1.96 11.14 -13.15
N GLU A 166 -2.23 10.09 -12.38
CA GLU A 166 -3.41 9.23 -12.56
C GLU A 166 -4.72 9.95 -12.23
N ILE A 167 -4.73 10.81 -11.19
CA ILE A 167 -5.87 11.68 -10.86
C ILE A 167 -6.12 12.67 -12.00
N ASP A 168 -5.09 13.38 -12.48
CA ASP A 168 -5.23 14.30 -13.62
C ASP A 168 -5.81 13.61 -14.87
N ALA A 169 -5.34 12.40 -15.15
CA ALA A 169 -5.85 11.61 -16.26
C ALA A 169 -7.31 11.18 -16.06
N ALA A 170 -7.71 10.82 -14.83
CA ALA A 170 -9.09 10.47 -14.50
C ALA A 170 -10.02 11.68 -14.64
N VAL A 171 -9.63 12.82 -14.08
CA VAL A 171 -10.35 14.10 -14.21
C VAL A 171 -10.53 14.47 -15.67
N THR A 172 -9.46 14.40 -16.47
CA THR A 172 -9.52 14.70 -17.91
C THR A 172 -10.54 13.79 -18.63
N ARG A 173 -10.59 12.49 -18.30
CA ARG A 173 -11.56 11.56 -18.89
C ARG A 173 -12.98 11.88 -18.45
N ALA A 174 -13.19 12.11 -17.15
CA ALA A 174 -14.50 12.42 -16.59
C ALA A 174 -15.04 13.72 -17.20
N LEU A 175 -14.28 14.82 -17.18
CA LEU A 175 -14.68 16.11 -17.76
C LEU A 175 -15.02 16.01 -19.26
N ARG A 176 -14.23 15.27 -20.05
CA ARG A 176 -14.53 15.05 -21.47
C ARG A 176 -15.84 14.30 -21.68
N LYS A 177 -16.14 13.31 -20.83
CA LYS A 177 -17.39 12.55 -20.90
C LYS A 177 -18.58 13.36 -20.38
N SER A 178 -18.39 14.20 -19.37
CA SER A 178 -19.41 15.14 -18.88
C SER A 178 -19.80 16.14 -19.96
N HIS A 179 -18.82 16.70 -20.64
CA HIS A 179 -19.05 17.65 -21.72
C HIS A 179 -19.51 16.98 -23.03
N GLY A 180 -19.15 15.72 -23.28
CA GLY A 180 -19.52 14.96 -24.48
C GLY A 180 -18.98 15.47 -25.82
N GLY A 181 -18.34 16.64 -25.84
CA GLY A 181 -17.75 17.24 -27.04
C GLY A 181 -18.76 17.90 -27.98
N ASP A 182 -20.00 18.09 -27.54
CA ASP A 182 -21.03 18.81 -28.29
C ASP A 182 -21.15 20.26 -27.77
N PRO A 183 -20.81 21.28 -28.57
CA PRO A 183 -20.89 22.68 -28.13
C PRO A 183 -22.34 23.20 -28.00
N HIS A 184 -23.35 22.41 -28.41
CA HIS A 184 -24.74 22.84 -28.52
C HIS A 184 -25.72 21.94 -27.76
N ASN A 185 -25.27 20.88 -27.12
CA ASN A 185 -26.12 19.94 -26.40
C ASN A 185 -25.46 19.54 -25.09
N ALA A 186 -26.12 19.84 -23.97
CA ALA A 186 -25.63 19.53 -22.64
C ALA A 186 -26.16 18.18 -22.14
N GLY A 187 -25.60 17.71 -21.02
CA GLY A 187 -26.19 16.58 -20.27
C GLY A 187 -25.81 15.19 -20.79
N HIS A 188 -24.52 14.99 -21.01
CA HIS A 188 -23.93 13.71 -21.39
C HIS A 188 -23.70 12.79 -20.17
N ALA A 189 -22.47 12.30 -19.95
CA ALA A 189 -22.19 11.49 -18.77
C ALA A 189 -22.31 12.34 -17.51
N THR A 190 -22.82 11.75 -16.44
CA THR A 190 -22.91 12.41 -15.14
C THR A 190 -22.02 11.68 -14.15
N TYR A 191 -21.25 12.46 -13.40
CA TYR A 191 -20.38 11.97 -12.34
C TYR A 191 -20.82 12.57 -11.00
N THR A 192 -20.94 11.73 -9.99
CA THR A 192 -21.17 12.12 -8.60
C THR A 192 -19.88 12.04 -7.77
N SER A 193 -18.91 11.25 -8.24
CA SER A 193 -17.55 11.22 -7.74
C SER A 193 -16.58 10.77 -8.84
N LEU A 194 -15.29 10.89 -8.57
CA LEU A 194 -14.25 10.35 -9.45
C LEU A 194 -14.20 8.81 -9.48
N ASP A 195 -14.82 8.15 -8.49
CA ASP A 195 -14.89 6.69 -8.40
C ASP A 195 -15.53 6.07 -9.66
N GLU A 196 -16.51 6.74 -10.28
CA GLU A 196 -17.22 6.23 -11.46
C GLU A 196 -16.30 6.14 -12.70
N ASP A 197 -15.15 6.84 -12.72
CA ASP A 197 -14.10 6.62 -13.73
C ASP A 197 -13.03 5.62 -13.25
N GLN A 198 -12.71 5.62 -11.96
CA GLN A 198 -11.59 4.85 -11.39
C GLN A 198 -11.94 3.39 -11.06
N LEU A 199 -13.12 3.13 -10.53
CA LEU A 199 -13.57 1.80 -10.10
C LEU A 199 -13.56 0.78 -11.24
N PRO A 200 -14.04 1.08 -12.46
CA PRO A 200 -13.94 0.14 -13.59
C PRO A 200 -12.50 -0.23 -13.94
N ARG A 201 -11.56 0.72 -13.80
CA ARG A 201 -10.12 0.48 -14.03
C ARG A 201 -9.54 -0.40 -12.92
N ALA A 202 -9.89 -0.13 -11.66
CA ALA A 202 -9.48 -0.95 -10.52
C ALA A 202 -10.01 -2.39 -10.64
N MET A 203 -11.27 -2.57 -11.04
CA MET A 203 -11.88 -3.88 -11.30
C MET A 203 -11.12 -4.67 -12.38
N LYS A 204 -10.68 -3.99 -13.45
CA LYS A 204 -9.90 -4.60 -14.53
C LYS A 204 -8.49 -4.98 -14.10
N LEU A 205 -7.84 -4.16 -13.27
CA LEU A 205 -6.52 -4.50 -12.75
C LEU A 205 -6.59 -5.62 -11.72
N ALA A 206 -7.57 -5.56 -10.82
CA ALA A 206 -7.84 -6.63 -9.87
C ALA A 206 -8.04 -7.95 -10.61
N SER A 207 -8.71 -7.96 -11.76
CA SER A 207 -8.95 -9.19 -12.52
C SER A 207 -7.74 -9.95 -13.02
N LEU A 208 -6.56 -9.34 -12.96
CA LEU A 208 -5.33 -10.00 -13.33
C LEU A 208 -4.82 -10.89 -12.18
N GLY A 209 -5.20 -10.64 -10.93
CA GLY A 209 -4.75 -11.41 -9.77
C GLY A 209 -3.23 -11.56 -9.74
N GLU A 210 -2.75 -12.81 -9.76
CA GLU A 210 -1.32 -13.13 -9.79
C GLU A 210 -0.63 -12.78 -11.13
N ASP A 211 -1.38 -12.65 -12.23
CA ASP A 211 -0.84 -12.30 -13.55
C ASP A 211 -0.51 -10.80 -13.68
N ALA A 212 -0.92 -9.98 -12.70
CA ALA A 212 -0.60 -8.55 -12.69
C ALA A 212 0.92 -8.33 -12.58
N ASN A 213 1.49 -7.52 -13.48
CA ASN A 213 2.89 -7.11 -13.34
C ASN A 213 3.07 -6.04 -12.26
N ALA A 214 4.33 -5.73 -11.90
CA ALA A 214 4.64 -4.77 -10.84
C ALA A 214 4.01 -3.39 -11.04
N GLY A 215 3.99 -2.87 -12.27
CA GLY A 215 3.38 -1.58 -12.59
C GLY A 215 1.85 -1.61 -12.40
N GLN A 216 1.20 -2.69 -12.84
CA GLN A 216 -0.23 -2.90 -12.68
C GLN A 216 -0.64 -3.05 -11.21
N ARG A 217 0.14 -3.78 -10.41
CA ARG A 217 -0.08 -3.91 -8.95
C ARG A 217 0.09 -2.56 -8.25
N ALA A 218 1.10 -1.78 -8.63
CA ALA A 218 1.33 -0.46 -8.07
C ALA A 218 0.18 0.51 -8.40
N GLU A 219 -0.32 0.48 -9.64
CA GLU A 219 -1.49 1.26 -10.05
C GLU A 219 -2.76 0.83 -9.30
N LEU A 220 -3.00 -0.48 -9.17
CA LEU A 220 -4.14 -1.01 -8.41
C LEU A 220 -4.11 -0.55 -6.95
N ARG A 221 -2.94 -0.55 -6.30
CA ARG A 221 -2.80 -0.05 -4.91
C ARG A 221 -3.08 1.45 -4.81
N ARG A 222 -2.70 2.26 -5.81
CA ARG A 222 -3.02 3.70 -5.83
C ARG A 222 -4.51 3.94 -6.04
N LEU A 223 -5.13 3.24 -7.00
CA LEU A 223 -6.58 3.27 -7.18
C LEU A 223 -7.30 2.85 -5.91
N TRP A 224 -6.85 1.80 -5.22
CA TRP A 224 -7.41 1.40 -3.93
C TRP A 224 -7.31 2.50 -2.86
N GLN A 225 -6.24 3.29 -2.85
CA GLN A 225 -6.11 4.43 -1.94
C GLN A 225 -7.00 5.62 -2.33
N SER A 226 -7.25 5.79 -3.62
CA SER A 226 -8.05 6.87 -4.20
C SER A 226 -9.56 6.64 -4.02
N LEU A 227 -10.01 5.40 -4.24
CA LEU A 227 -11.43 5.03 -4.19
C LEU A 227 -12.06 5.32 -2.82
N SER A 228 -13.30 5.83 -2.86
CA SER A 228 -14.10 6.02 -1.66
C SER A 228 -14.30 4.71 -0.88
N PRO A 229 -14.64 4.77 0.43
CA PRO A 229 -14.96 3.57 1.21
C PRO A 229 -16.07 2.71 0.60
N GLU A 230 -17.07 3.32 -0.05
CA GLU A 230 -18.15 2.60 -0.76
C GLU A 230 -17.62 1.88 -2.01
N ALA A 231 -16.89 2.59 -2.88
CA ALA A 231 -16.34 2.00 -4.09
C ALA A 231 -15.32 0.89 -3.79
N ARG A 232 -14.54 1.04 -2.72
CA ARG A 232 -13.70 -0.05 -2.19
C ARG A 232 -14.52 -1.25 -1.72
N ALA A 233 -15.67 -1.03 -1.09
CA ALA A 233 -16.54 -2.13 -0.67
C ALA A 233 -17.11 -2.88 -1.86
N GLU A 234 -17.47 -2.18 -2.93
CA GLU A 234 -17.88 -2.81 -4.19
C GLU A 234 -16.74 -3.63 -4.81
N LEU A 235 -15.54 -3.05 -4.89
CA LEU A 235 -14.34 -3.72 -5.41
C LEU A 235 -13.97 -4.96 -4.58
N TRP A 236 -13.95 -4.82 -3.26
CA TRP A 236 -13.64 -5.91 -2.32
C TRP A 236 -14.67 -7.04 -2.44
N LYS A 237 -15.96 -6.71 -2.41
CA LYS A 237 -17.03 -7.70 -2.55
C LYS A 237 -16.94 -8.47 -3.87
N ALA A 238 -16.59 -7.79 -4.96
CA ALA A 238 -16.52 -8.41 -6.27
C ALA A 238 -15.23 -9.23 -6.46
N ARG A 239 -14.09 -8.77 -5.93
CA ARG A 239 -12.75 -9.21 -6.35
C ARG A 239 -11.81 -9.57 -5.18
N LYS A 240 -12.32 -9.83 -3.98
CA LYS A 240 -11.49 -10.10 -2.78
C LYS A 240 -10.30 -11.01 -3.07
N ASP A 241 -10.54 -12.21 -3.58
CA ASP A 241 -9.47 -13.20 -3.79
C ASP A 241 -8.44 -12.72 -4.83
N ASP A 242 -8.90 -12.09 -5.92
CA ASP A 242 -8.00 -11.52 -6.93
C ASP A 242 -7.18 -10.34 -6.38
N LEU A 243 -7.75 -9.51 -5.51
CA LEU A 243 -7.04 -8.41 -4.85
C LEU A 243 -5.96 -8.94 -3.91
N LEU A 244 -6.27 -9.99 -3.15
CA LEU A 244 -5.31 -10.67 -2.27
C LEU A 244 -4.17 -11.29 -3.09
N ALA A 245 -4.50 -12.01 -4.16
CA ALA A 245 -3.55 -12.56 -5.12
C ALA A 245 -2.68 -11.49 -5.82
N ALA A 246 -3.26 -10.31 -6.06
CA ALA A 246 -2.54 -9.15 -6.57
C ALA A 246 -1.59 -8.51 -5.53
N GLY A 247 -1.61 -8.97 -4.28
CA GLY A 247 -0.79 -8.45 -3.19
C GLY A 247 -1.30 -7.08 -2.70
N LEU A 248 -2.62 -6.87 -2.67
CA LEU A 248 -3.19 -5.60 -2.20
C LEU A 248 -2.77 -5.27 -0.76
N LEU A 249 -2.63 -6.28 0.09
CA LEU A 249 -2.26 -6.14 1.49
C LEU A 249 -0.74 -6.11 1.73
N SER A 250 0.10 -6.04 0.69
CA SER A 250 1.53 -5.91 0.93
C SER A 250 1.83 -4.64 1.75
N PRO A 251 2.76 -4.71 2.73
CA PRO A 251 3.04 -3.62 3.65
C PRO A 251 3.57 -2.37 2.94
N THR A 252 3.24 -1.20 3.48
CA THR A 252 3.75 0.11 3.01
C THR A 252 4.72 0.77 4.01
N VAL A 253 4.85 0.18 5.19
CA VAL A 253 5.83 0.56 6.21
C VAL A 253 7.29 0.48 5.72
N LYS A 254 8.18 1.23 6.37
CA LYS A 254 9.62 1.25 6.06
C LYS A 254 10.28 -0.09 6.41
N GLN A 255 10.85 -0.74 5.41
CA GLN A 255 11.66 -1.96 5.53
C GLN A 255 13.14 -1.59 5.48
N ILE A 256 13.70 -1.25 6.64
CA ILE A 256 15.06 -0.70 6.77
C ILE A 256 15.72 -1.32 8.01
N ALA A 257 16.84 -2.02 7.80
CA ALA A 257 17.58 -2.72 8.84
C ALA A 257 18.13 -1.71 9.88
N PRO A 258 18.09 -2.03 11.19
CA PRO A 258 18.52 -1.12 12.24
C PRO A 258 20.02 -0.85 12.21
N ASP A 259 20.85 -1.73 11.70
CA ASP A 259 22.31 -1.56 11.60
C ASP A 259 22.74 -1.05 10.21
N ARG A 260 24.05 -0.89 9.98
CA ARG A 260 24.60 -0.37 8.71
C ARG A 260 24.76 -1.44 7.62
N GLY A 261 24.72 -2.72 7.98
CA GLY A 261 25.24 -3.86 7.23
C GLY A 261 26.75 -4.05 7.39
N SER A 262 27.27 -5.19 6.91
CA SER A 262 28.71 -5.52 7.01
C SER A 262 29.62 -4.71 6.07
N GLY A 263 29.05 -3.92 5.16
CA GLY A 263 29.79 -3.09 4.21
C GLY A 263 29.40 -3.39 2.76
N ARG A 264 30.29 -3.07 1.81
CA ARG A 264 30.05 -3.38 0.40
C ARG A 264 30.49 -4.82 0.11
N HIS A 265 29.62 -5.57 -0.56
CA HIS A 265 29.91 -6.92 -1.04
C HIS A 265 31.14 -6.95 -1.96
N GLY A 266 32.06 -7.89 -1.71
CA GLY A 266 33.26 -8.09 -2.54
C GLY A 266 34.22 -6.89 -2.58
N ALA A 267 34.23 -6.05 -1.55
CA ALA A 267 35.14 -4.91 -1.42
C ALA A 267 36.58 -5.31 -1.02
N GLU A 268 36.76 -6.50 -0.44
CA GLU A 268 38.03 -7.04 0.03
C GLU A 268 38.40 -8.34 -0.70
N GLU A 269 39.67 -8.74 -0.64
CA GLU A 269 40.10 -10.05 -1.12
C GLU A 269 39.99 -11.12 -0.01
N PRO A 270 39.48 -12.32 -0.31
CA PRO A 270 39.42 -13.40 0.68
C PRO A 270 40.80 -13.96 0.98
N THR A 271 41.04 -14.30 2.25
CA THR A 271 42.20 -15.09 2.66
C THR A 271 41.80 -16.55 2.90
N PHE A 272 42.77 -17.42 3.20
CA PHE A 272 42.48 -18.81 3.59
C PHE A 272 41.52 -18.90 4.78
N THR A 273 41.53 -17.92 5.68
CA THR A 273 40.60 -17.84 6.83
C THR A 273 39.15 -17.82 6.37
N GLU A 274 38.80 -16.99 5.39
CA GLU A 274 37.41 -16.87 4.92
C GLU A 274 36.95 -18.13 4.18
N PHE A 275 37.82 -18.79 3.40
CA PHE A 275 37.48 -20.09 2.82
C PHE A 275 37.21 -21.15 3.89
N MET A 276 38.04 -21.22 4.93
CA MET A 276 37.81 -22.13 6.06
C MET A 276 36.53 -21.80 6.83
N THR A 277 36.22 -20.52 7.02
CA THR A 277 34.96 -20.09 7.67
C THR A 277 33.75 -20.49 6.83
N LYS A 278 33.80 -20.27 5.51
CA LYS A 278 32.75 -20.70 4.57
C LYS A 278 32.51 -22.22 4.67
N ASP A 279 33.57 -23.02 4.69
CA ASP A 279 33.45 -24.48 4.80
C ASP A 279 32.89 -24.92 6.17
N LYS A 280 33.29 -24.26 7.27
CA LYS A 280 32.67 -24.51 8.59
C LYS A 280 31.18 -24.19 8.61
N MET A 281 30.77 -23.05 8.02
CA MET A 281 29.36 -22.67 7.93
C MET A 281 28.55 -23.66 7.09
N ARG A 282 29.11 -24.16 5.98
CA ARG A 282 28.48 -25.23 5.19
C ARG A 282 28.27 -26.50 6.02
N MET A 283 29.27 -26.92 6.78
CA MET A 283 29.16 -28.08 7.67
C MET A 283 28.09 -27.88 8.75
N LEU A 284 28.00 -26.67 9.32
CA LEU A 284 26.96 -26.33 10.29
C LEU A 284 25.58 -26.39 9.66
N ALA A 285 25.36 -25.74 8.52
CA ALA A 285 24.06 -25.78 7.83
C ALA A 285 23.62 -27.23 7.56
N SER A 286 24.48 -28.05 6.97
CA SER A 286 24.17 -29.47 6.71
C SER A 286 23.96 -30.30 8.00
N GLY A 287 24.64 -29.97 9.10
CA GLY A 287 24.48 -30.66 10.39
C GLY A 287 23.23 -30.24 11.17
N SER A 288 22.81 -28.98 11.02
CA SER A 288 21.63 -28.39 11.66
C SER A 288 20.31 -28.98 11.14
N ASP A 289 20.26 -29.37 9.86
CA ASP A 289 19.11 -30.10 9.28
C ASP A 289 18.79 -31.39 10.06
N TRP A 290 19.81 -32.07 10.58
CA TRP A 290 19.64 -33.31 11.34
C TRP A 290 19.11 -33.08 12.77
N GLN A 291 19.17 -31.85 13.27
CA GLN A 291 18.71 -31.46 14.61
C GLN A 291 17.34 -30.76 14.57
N GLY A 292 16.68 -30.71 13.41
CA GLY A 292 15.39 -30.03 13.23
C GLY A 292 15.51 -28.51 13.06
N MET A 293 16.72 -27.99 12.83
CA MET A 293 16.99 -26.56 12.58
C MET A 293 17.01 -26.26 11.06
N ASN A 294 15.96 -26.71 10.36
CA ASN A 294 15.91 -26.67 8.89
C ASN A 294 15.85 -25.23 8.35
N ASP A 295 15.17 -24.32 9.04
CA ASP A 295 15.05 -22.93 8.60
C ASP A 295 16.38 -22.19 8.79
N ALA A 296 17.06 -22.41 9.91
CA ALA A 296 18.40 -21.85 10.14
C ALA A 296 19.40 -22.32 9.08
N SER A 297 19.35 -23.61 8.74
CA SER A 297 20.15 -24.18 7.66
C SER A 297 19.81 -23.55 6.30
N ARG A 298 18.53 -23.42 5.94
CA ARG A 298 18.09 -22.76 4.69
C ARG A 298 18.64 -21.34 4.56
N HIS A 299 18.53 -20.52 5.61
CA HIS A 299 19.01 -19.13 5.59
C HIS A 299 20.54 -19.08 5.47
N MET A 300 21.26 -19.94 6.20
CA MET A 300 22.71 -20.02 6.11
C MET A 300 23.17 -20.52 4.73
N GLN A 301 22.51 -21.51 4.14
CA GLN A 301 22.81 -21.98 2.79
C GLN A 301 22.62 -20.86 1.77
N HIS A 302 21.49 -20.15 1.83
CA HIS A 302 21.20 -19.01 0.94
C HIS A 302 22.27 -17.91 1.04
N TYR A 303 22.70 -17.58 2.27
CA TYR A 303 23.82 -16.66 2.49
C TYR A 303 25.09 -17.10 1.75
N LEU A 304 25.46 -18.38 1.88
CA LEU A 304 26.68 -18.98 1.31
C LEU A 304 26.62 -19.21 -0.20
N GLU A 305 25.42 -19.24 -0.78
CA GLU A 305 25.17 -19.24 -2.23
C GLU A 305 25.52 -17.91 -2.89
N ASN A 306 25.63 -16.83 -2.10
CA ASN A 306 26.17 -15.55 -2.55
C ASN A 306 25.33 -14.88 -3.65
N SER A 307 24.01 -15.06 -3.62
CA SER A 307 23.08 -14.45 -4.59
C SER A 307 22.67 -13.03 -4.18
N GLY A 308 22.47 -12.79 -2.88
CA GLY A 308 21.89 -11.57 -2.34
C GLY A 308 20.41 -11.38 -2.67
N GLU A 309 19.77 -12.36 -3.31
CA GLU A 309 18.35 -12.31 -3.64
C GLU A 309 17.51 -12.37 -2.36
N PRO A 310 16.37 -11.67 -2.29
CA PRO A 310 15.49 -11.74 -1.15
C PRO A 310 15.02 -13.19 -0.85
N LEU A 311 14.88 -13.52 0.43
CA LEU A 311 14.41 -14.83 0.87
C LEU A 311 13.01 -14.75 1.48
N ASP A 312 12.09 -15.58 0.99
CA ASP A 312 10.72 -15.61 1.51
C ASP A 312 10.62 -16.28 2.88
N LEU A 313 10.06 -15.55 3.85
CA LEU A 313 9.77 -16.00 5.21
C LEU A 313 8.40 -16.70 5.27
N PRO A 314 8.32 -17.93 5.79
CA PRO A 314 7.06 -18.65 5.94
C PRO A 314 6.34 -18.18 7.23
N VAL A 315 5.70 -17.01 7.17
CA VAL A 315 5.16 -16.33 8.37
C VAL A 315 4.10 -17.15 9.10
N ASP A 316 3.25 -17.92 8.40
CA ASP A 316 2.30 -18.84 9.07
C ASP A 316 3.03 -19.88 9.94
N LYS A 317 4.12 -20.45 9.42
CA LYS A 317 4.96 -21.38 10.18
C LYS A 317 5.65 -20.68 11.35
N MET A 318 6.13 -19.45 11.16
CA MET A 318 6.74 -18.68 12.27
C MET A 318 5.74 -18.43 13.40
N LEU A 319 4.51 -18.03 13.07
CA LEU A 319 3.43 -17.82 14.04
C LEU A 319 2.95 -19.12 14.70
N HIS A 320 3.01 -20.24 13.97
CA HIS A 320 2.67 -21.56 14.50
C HIS A 320 3.74 -22.08 15.46
N ASP A 321 5.01 -22.00 15.06
CA ASP A 321 6.16 -22.50 15.81
C ASP A 321 6.41 -21.66 17.07
N ASP A 322 6.15 -20.35 17.03
CA ASP A 322 6.42 -19.43 18.12
C ASP A 322 5.18 -18.67 18.65
N GLU A 323 4.68 -19.14 19.80
CA GLU A 323 3.60 -18.48 20.53
C GLU A 323 3.93 -17.03 20.92
N GLY A 324 5.21 -16.72 21.17
CA GLY A 324 5.62 -15.35 21.52
C GLY A 324 5.40 -14.37 20.38
N LEU A 325 5.86 -14.71 19.17
CA LEU A 325 5.57 -13.93 17.96
C LEU A 325 4.07 -13.83 17.69
N ARG A 326 3.31 -14.91 17.87
CA ARG A 326 1.86 -14.91 17.71
C ARG A 326 1.18 -13.91 18.64
N ILE A 327 1.48 -13.96 19.94
CA ILE A 327 0.95 -13.01 20.93
C ILE A 327 1.34 -11.58 20.56
N HIS A 328 2.58 -11.35 20.13
CA HIS A 328 3.04 -10.03 19.70
C HIS A 328 2.19 -9.45 18.55
N ALA A 329 1.88 -10.26 17.54
CA ALA A 329 1.02 -9.86 16.44
C ALA A 329 -0.44 -9.63 16.88
N GLU A 330 -0.96 -10.48 17.77
CA GLU A 330 -2.30 -10.32 18.35
C GLU A 330 -2.42 -9.00 19.13
N GLU A 331 -1.43 -8.65 19.95
CA GLU A 331 -1.38 -7.38 20.70
C GLU A 331 -1.40 -6.16 19.78
N ALA A 332 -0.68 -6.21 18.65
CA ALA A 332 -0.69 -5.15 17.65
C ALA A 332 -2.10 -4.90 17.06
N ILE A 333 -2.87 -5.97 16.82
CA ILE A 333 -4.26 -5.90 16.37
C ILE A 333 -5.16 -5.34 17.49
N ARG A 334 -5.06 -5.91 18.69
CA ARG A 334 -5.88 -5.50 19.85
C ARG A 334 -5.68 -4.02 20.19
N GLY A 335 -4.46 -3.51 20.07
CA GLY A 335 -4.15 -2.10 20.31
C GLY A 335 -4.79 -1.12 19.30
N LYS A 336 -5.31 -1.61 18.17
CA LYS A 336 -5.90 -0.79 17.10
C LYS A 336 -7.36 -1.10 16.78
N GLN A 337 -7.84 -2.30 17.12
CA GLN A 337 -9.13 -2.82 16.67
C GLN A 337 -10.31 -1.89 16.98
N ASP A 338 -10.33 -1.25 18.15
CA ASP A 338 -11.42 -0.36 18.56
C ASP A 338 -11.45 0.91 17.73
N GLY A 339 -10.29 1.52 17.48
CA GLY A 339 -10.19 2.71 16.64
C GLY A 339 -10.56 2.42 15.18
N TRP A 340 -10.13 1.27 14.64
CA TRP A 340 -10.50 0.86 13.29
C TRP A 340 -12.00 0.57 13.17
N ARG A 341 -12.58 -0.11 14.16
CA ARG A 341 -14.02 -0.39 14.22
C ARG A 341 -14.84 0.89 14.31
N GLU A 342 -14.47 1.81 15.19
CA GLU A 342 -15.17 3.09 15.35
C GLU A 342 -15.13 3.91 14.05
N GLN A 343 -13.95 4.04 13.44
CA GLN A 343 -13.78 4.73 12.17
C GLN A 343 -14.66 4.13 11.06
N ALA A 344 -14.69 2.80 10.94
CA ALA A 344 -15.46 2.13 9.91
C ALA A 344 -16.98 2.25 10.14
N LEU A 345 -17.44 2.20 11.40
CA LEU A 345 -18.85 2.41 11.77
C LEU A 345 -19.30 3.87 11.58
N GLU A 346 -18.43 4.84 11.86
CA GLU A 346 -18.70 6.24 11.55
C GLU A 346 -18.88 6.46 10.05
N GLU A 347 -17.97 5.92 9.24
CA GLU A 347 -18.06 6.02 7.79
C GLU A 347 -19.30 5.32 7.23
N PHE A 348 -19.62 4.13 7.73
CA PHE A 348 -20.85 3.41 7.38
C PHE A 348 -22.10 4.25 7.65
N ARG A 349 -22.20 4.90 8.82
CA ARG A 349 -23.32 5.79 9.17
C ARG A 349 -23.35 7.04 8.28
N ARG A 350 -22.21 7.68 8.07
CA ARG A 350 -22.07 8.84 7.18
C ARG A 350 -22.54 8.50 5.76
N ASN A 351 -22.27 7.29 5.31
CA ASN A 351 -22.68 6.81 3.99
C ASN A 351 -24.12 6.22 3.93
N GLY A 352 -24.95 6.52 4.92
CA GLY A 352 -26.36 6.11 4.94
C GLY A 352 -26.59 4.62 5.16
N GLY A 353 -25.62 3.91 5.76
CA GLY A 353 -25.71 2.48 6.04
C GLY A 353 -25.39 1.58 4.84
N ARG A 354 -24.73 2.12 3.81
CA ARG A 354 -24.23 1.35 2.68
C ARG A 354 -22.88 0.71 3.02
N PRO A 355 -22.52 -0.45 2.43
CA PRO A 355 -21.25 -1.11 2.70
C PRO A 355 -20.05 -0.19 2.54
N VAL A 356 -19.10 -0.28 3.46
CA VAL A 356 -17.84 0.48 3.40
C VAL A 356 -16.66 -0.43 3.67
N THR A 357 -15.50 -0.05 3.16
CA THR A 357 -14.26 -0.79 3.29
C THR A 357 -13.09 0.15 3.55
N ILE A 358 -12.37 -0.08 4.65
CA ILE A 358 -11.31 0.78 5.16
C ILE A 358 -10.01 -0.04 5.28
N PRO A 359 -8.94 0.28 4.52
CA PRO A 359 -7.64 -0.34 4.70
C PRO A 359 -7.01 0.11 6.01
N VAL A 360 -6.32 -0.81 6.66
CA VAL A 360 -5.68 -0.60 7.94
C VAL A 360 -4.27 -1.17 7.93
N GLU A 361 -3.34 -0.50 8.61
CA GLU A 361 -1.96 -0.94 8.75
C GLU A 361 -1.43 -0.48 10.12
N THR A 362 -0.74 -1.37 10.84
CA THR A 362 -0.01 -1.00 12.05
C THR A 362 1.37 -0.45 11.70
N GLY A 363 1.96 0.30 12.64
CA GLY A 363 3.39 0.60 12.55
C GLY A 363 4.24 -0.66 12.70
N ASN A 364 5.51 -0.52 12.34
CA ASN A 364 6.52 -1.54 12.61
C ASN A 364 6.73 -1.75 14.11
N SER A 365 6.86 -3.01 14.51
CA SER A 365 7.23 -3.44 15.84
C SER A 365 8.24 -4.58 15.75
N ASP A 366 9.33 -4.49 16.49
CA ASP A 366 10.42 -5.48 16.42
C ASP A 366 10.17 -6.60 17.44
N TYR A 367 10.37 -7.84 17.03
CA TYR A 367 10.26 -9.06 17.84
C TYR A 367 11.55 -9.87 17.76
N SER A 368 12.05 -10.35 18.90
CA SER A 368 13.24 -11.20 18.96
C SER A 368 12.89 -12.61 19.38
N PHE A 369 13.32 -13.59 18.59
CA PHE A 369 13.12 -14.99 18.91
C PHE A 369 13.99 -15.38 20.13
N PRO A 370 13.43 -16.06 21.14
CA PRO A 370 14.19 -16.44 22.33
C PRO A 370 15.16 -17.59 22.03
N GLN A 371 16.45 -17.37 22.27
CA GLN A 371 17.45 -18.45 22.26
C GLN A 371 17.15 -19.49 23.35
N GLY A 372 17.33 -20.76 23.03
CA GLY A 372 17.10 -21.91 23.91
C GLY A 372 15.69 -22.50 23.83
N THR A 373 14.70 -21.72 23.37
CA THR A 373 13.33 -22.22 23.15
C THR A 373 12.89 -22.11 21.69
N GLN A 374 13.45 -21.16 20.93
CA GLN A 374 13.20 -20.98 19.50
C GLN A 374 14.49 -20.98 18.68
N ASP A 375 15.42 -21.90 18.97
CA ASP A 375 16.75 -21.92 18.35
C ASP A 375 16.71 -21.90 16.81
N ASN A 376 15.77 -22.61 16.21
CA ASN A 376 15.62 -22.62 14.75
C ASN A 376 15.34 -21.21 14.20
N TRP A 377 14.37 -20.48 14.75
CA TRP A 377 14.05 -19.12 14.31
C TRP A 377 15.07 -18.08 14.79
N PHE A 378 15.67 -18.30 15.96
CA PHE A 378 16.75 -17.46 16.48
C PHE A 378 17.98 -17.48 15.56
N TYR A 379 18.40 -18.65 15.05
CA TYR A 379 19.53 -18.73 14.12
C TYR A 379 19.15 -18.44 12.65
N ALA A 380 17.88 -18.61 12.28
CA ALA A 380 17.39 -18.27 10.94
C ALA A 380 17.22 -16.76 10.73
N VAL A 381 16.62 -16.10 11.72
CA VAL A 381 16.16 -14.70 11.63
C VAL A 381 16.71 -13.87 12.79
N GLY A 382 16.69 -14.42 14.01
CA GLY A 382 17.15 -13.72 15.23
C GLY A 382 16.12 -12.72 15.73
N SER A 383 15.89 -11.66 14.97
CA SER A 383 14.84 -10.68 15.23
C SER A 383 14.12 -10.34 13.94
N THR A 384 12.82 -10.11 14.01
CA THR A 384 12.03 -9.69 12.85
C THR A 384 11.30 -8.41 13.17
N ARG A 385 11.23 -7.52 12.20
CA ARG A 385 10.26 -6.44 12.21
C ARG A 385 8.93 -6.97 11.74
N THR A 386 7.87 -6.61 12.44
CA THR A 386 6.51 -7.08 12.18
C THR A 386 5.55 -5.93 12.03
N ASN A 387 4.56 -6.10 11.16
CA ASN A 387 3.41 -5.21 11.09
C ASN A 387 2.19 -6.00 10.59
N VAL A 388 0.99 -5.49 10.89
CA VAL A 388 -0.26 -6.07 10.40
C VAL A 388 -0.86 -5.15 9.35
N THR A 389 -1.26 -5.72 8.23
CA THR A 389 -2.02 -5.06 7.17
C THR A 389 -3.37 -5.75 7.05
N GLY A 390 -4.42 -4.98 6.78
CA GLY A 390 -5.74 -5.53 6.62
C GLY A 390 -6.75 -4.57 6.05
N VAL A 391 -7.99 -5.03 6.05
CA VAL A 391 -9.15 -4.33 5.55
C VAL A 391 -10.30 -4.55 6.52
N VAL A 392 -10.87 -3.46 7.03
CA VAL A 392 -12.10 -3.48 7.81
C VAL A 392 -13.28 -3.25 6.89
N THR A 393 -14.20 -4.20 6.86
CA THR A 393 -15.45 -4.13 6.09
C THR A 393 -16.63 -3.94 7.02
N VAL A 394 -17.53 -3.02 6.70
CA VAL A 394 -18.84 -2.91 7.37
C VAL A 394 -19.94 -3.17 6.36
N VAL A 395 -20.81 -4.11 6.67
CA VAL A 395 -21.98 -4.47 5.83
C VAL A 395 -23.26 -4.44 6.68
N PRO A 396 -24.42 -4.11 6.10
CA PRO A 396 -25.68 -4.20 6.81
C PRO A 396 -26.01 -5.67 7.15
N GLY A 397 -26.33 -5.94 8.42
CA GLY A 397 -26.83 -7.23 8.88
C GLY A 397 -28.29 -7.48 8.47
N ALA A 398 -28.74 -8.73 8.62
CA ALA A 398 -30.09 -9.14 8.24
C ALA A 398 -31.19 -8.49 9.12
N ASP A 399 -30.82 -8.10 10.33
CA ASP A 399 -31.59 -7.38 11.34
C ASP A 399 -31.44 -5.85 11.24
N GLY A 400 -30.62 -5.37 10.29
CA GLY A 400 -30.28 -3.96 10.15
C GLY A 400 -29.08 -3.50 11.00
N GLU A 401 -28.56 -4.34 11.89
CA GLU A 401 -27.36 -4.02 12.67
C GLU A 401 -26.09 -4.20 11.82
N PRO A 402 -25.11 -3.29 11.88
CA PRO A 402 -23.90 -3.40 11.07
C PRO A 402 -23.05 -4.59 11.51
N LYS A 403 -22.47 -5.32 10.56
CA LYS A 403 -21.46 -6.35 10.82
C LYS A 403 -20.09 -5.82 10.45
N VAL A 404 -19.13 -5.90 11.36
CA VAL A 404 -17.78 -5.36 11.18
C VAL A 404 -16.78 -6.51 11.14
N GLY A 405 -16.21 -6.76 9.95
CA GLY A 405 -15.18 -7.78 9.74
C GLY A 405 -13.82 -7.17 9.49
N LEU A 406 -12.77 -7.84 9.94
CA LEU A 406 -11.37 -7.56 9.63
C LEU A 406 -10.78 -8.74 8.86
N ASP A 407 -10.35 -8.49 7.63
CA ASP A 407 -9.47 -9.39 6.90
C ASP A 407 -8.03 -8.89 7.04
N TYR A 408 -7.13 -9.67 7.64
CA TYR A 408 -5.77 -9.22 7.97
C TYR A 408 -4.71 -10.28 7.68
N GLN A 409 -3.47 -9.83 7.51
CA GLN A 409 -2.28 -10.67 7.47
C GLN A 409 -1.18 -10.05 8.35
N VAL A 410 -0.33 -10.90 8.91
CA VAL A 410 0.88 -10.50 9.63
C VAL A 410 2.03 -10.51 8.64
N ASN A 411 2.83 -9.44 8.62
CA ASN A 411 4.00 -9.33 7.78
C ASN A 411 5.26 -9.39 8.65
N ALA A 412 6.29 -10.03 8.11
CA ALA A 412 7.62 -10.09 8.71
C ALA A 412 8.63 -9.57 7.69
N TRP A 413 9.61 -8.80 8.16
CA TRP A 413 10.74 -8.36 7.37
C TRP A 413 11.98 -8.25 8.27
N ASP A 414 13.12 -8.69 7.76
CA ASP A 414 14.42 -8.40 8.36
C ASP A 414 15.52 -8.44 7.29
N ARG A 415 16.76 -8.10 7.66
CA ARG A 415 17.93 -8.33 6.83
C ARG A 415 18.83 -9.38 7.46
N TYR A 416 19.13 -10.42 6.70
CA TYR A 416 20.11 -11.41 7.09
C TYR A 416 21.52 -10.84 6.96
N ASN A 417 22.05 -10.34 8.08
CA ASN A 417 23.38 -9.76 8.21
C ASN A 417 24.11 -10.31 9.45
N TRP A 418 25.44 -10.19 9.42
CA TRP A 418 26.34 -10.69 10.46
C TRP A 418 27.15 -9.57 11.11
N ASP A 419 26.48 -8.51 11.57
CA ASP A 419 27.11 -7.43 12.33
C ASP A 419 27.68 -7.91 13.68
N GLU A 420 28.35 -7.01 14.39
CA GLU A 420 29.13 -7.30 15.60
C GLU A 420 28.29 -7.98 16.70
N GLY A 421 28.85 -8.99 17.34
CA GLY A 421 28.22 -9.77 18.41
C GLY A 421 27.44 -11.01 17.95
N LYS A 422 27.47 -11.35 16.66
CA LYS A 422 26.75 -12.50 16.07
C LYS A 422 27.62 -13.75 15.85
N GLY A 423 28.77 -13.87 16.48
CA GLY A 423 29.57 -15.11 16.46
C GLY A 423 28.74 -16.34 16.88
N VAL A 424 28.94 -17.47 16.19
CA VAL A 424 28.14 -18.70 16.40
C VAL A 424 29.02 -19.80 16.99
N THR A 425 28.55 -20.41 18.08
CA THR A 425 29.17 -21.62 18.62
C THR A 425 28.11 -22.70 18.75
N ILE A 426 28.23 -23.75 17.93
CA ILE A 426 27.33 -24.91 17.93
C ILE A 426 28.17 -26.16 18.16
N GLY A 427 28.05 -26.75 19.35
CA GLY A 427 28.83 -27.93 19.75
C GLY A 427 30.35 -27.68 19.65
N PRO A 428 31.12 -28.55 18.96
CA PRO A 428 32.58 -28.38 18.82
C PRO A 428 32.98 -27.35 17.74
N LEU A 429 32.03 -26.84 16.96
CA LEU A 429 32.27 -25.89 15.88
C LEU A 429 32.01 -24.47 16.40
N SER A 430 33.02 -23.62 16.31
CA SER A 430 32.93 -22.21 16.66
C SER A 430 33.37 -21.36 15.46
N ILE A 431 32.52 -20.39 15.12
CA ILE A 431 32.77 -19.33 14.17
C ILE A 431 32.86 -18.03 14.96
N PRO A 432 34.07 -17.47 15.12
CA PRO A 432 34.27 -16.22 15.81
C PRO A 432 33.44 -15.09 15.22
N ASP A 433 33.10 -14.14 16.08
CA ASP A 433 32.39 -12.93 15.70
C ASP A 433 33.11 -12.16 14.57
N GLY A 434 32.33 -11.51 13.71
CA GLY A 434 32.80 -10.78 12.53
C GLY A 434 33.34 -11.63 11.37
N GLN A 435 33.68 -12.91 11.57
CA GLN A 435 34.12 -13.77 10.46
C GLN A 435 33.03 -14.04 9.42
N PRO A 436 31.76 -14.28 9.79
CA PRO A 436 30.69 -14.39 8.80
C PRO A 436 30.54 -13.11 7.99
N ALA A 437 30.54 -11.92 8.61
CA ALA A 437 30.53 -10.63 7.91
C ALA A 437 31.65 -10.49 6.86
N ARG A 438 32.87 -10.99 7.16
CA ARG A 438 33.96 -10.97 6.18
C ARG A 438 33.68 -11.82 4.94
N LEU A 439 32.84 -12.85 5.02
CA LEU A 439 32.42 -13.57 3.81
C LEU A 439 31.62 -12.66 2.87
N HIS A 440 30.84 -11.71 3.41
CA HIS A 440 30.19 -10.66 2.64
C HIS A 440 31.19 -9.71 2.00
N THR A 441 32.07 -9.11 2.80
CA THR A 441 33.01 -8.10 2.28
C THR A 441 34.04 -8.70 1.32
N THR A 442 34.33 -10.00 1.42
CA THR A 442 35.26 -10.70 0.49
C THR A 442 34.57 -11.38 -0.69
N GLY A 443 33.24 -11.24 -0.83
CA GLY A 443 32.48 -11.73 -1.97
C GLY A 443 32.25 -13.25 -1.98
N LEU A 444 32.46 -13.92 -0.84
CA LEU A 444 32.28 -15.36 -0.68
C LEU A 444 30.87 -15.75 -0.20
N ALA A 445 30.13 -14.83 0.39
CA ALA A 445 28.72 -14.95 0.77
C ALA A 445 28.05 -13.57 0.64
N GLN A 446 26.72 -13.47 0.65
CA GLN A 446 26.06 -12.17 0.47
C GLN A 446 24.88 -12.01 1.42
N GLU A 447 24.82 -10.87 2.13
CA GLU A 447 23.67 -10.46 2.94
C GLU A 447 22.46 -10.25 2.03
N PHE A 448 21.26 -10.51 2.54
CA PHE A 448 20.02 -10.44 1.79
C PHE A 448 18.86 -10.00 2.66
N ASP A 449 17.84 -9.44 2.05
CA ASP A 449 16.58 -9.13 2.72
C ASP A 449 15.74 -10.40 2.84
N MET A 450 15.05 -10.56 3.97
CA MET A 450 14.10 -11.64 4.18
C MET A 450 12.74 -11.05 4.51
N GLN A 451 11.69 -11.56 3.87
CA GLN A 451 10.35 -10.99 4.05
C GLN A 451 9.25 -12.00 3.75
N GLY A 452 8.09 -11.78 4.34
CA GLY A 452 6.92 -12.61 4.03
C GLY A 452 5.66 -12.08 4.68
N SER A 453 4.55 -12.72 4.33
CA SER A 453 3.24 -12.43 4.88
C SER A 453 2.53 -13.74 5.22
N SER A 454 1.77 -13.75 6.32
CA SER A 454 0.90 -14.88 6.66
C SER A 454 -0.24 -14.98 5.65
N SER A 455 -0.95 -16.11 5.65
CA SER A 455 -2.26 -16.19 5.06
C SER A 455 -3.21 -15.16 5.67
N VAL A 456 -4.21 -14.76 4.88
CA VAL A 456 -5.21 -13.78 5.33
C VAL A 456 -6.21 -14.46 6.25
N LYS A 457 -6.39 -13.90 7.44
CA LYS A 457 -7.37 -14.34 8.44
C LYS A 457 -8.54 -13.38 8.49
N HIS A 458 -9.73 -13.93 8.72
CA HIS A 458 -10.94 -13.16 8.98
C HIS A 458 -11.29 -13.15 10.46
N TYR A 459 -11.58 -11.96 11.00
CA TYR A 459 -12.01 -11.78 12.38
C TYR A 459 -13.20 -10.84 12.49
N ASP A 460 -14.21 -11.22 13.28
CA ASP A 460 -15.35 -10.35 13.59
C ASP A 460 -14.93 -9.38 14.70
N LEU A 461 -14.94 -8.08 14.41
CA LEU A 461 -14.59 -7.01 15.35
C LEU A 461 -15.74 -6.69 16.33
N GLY A 462 -16.92 -7.24 16.12
CA GLY A 462 -18.14 -6.90 16.82
C GLY A 462 -18.78 -5.61 16.29
N SER A 463 -20.08 -5.47 16.54
CA SER A 463 -20.88 -4.30 16.13
C SER A 463 -20.96 -3.27 17.25
N ALA A 464 -22.11 -3.18 17.93
CA ALA A 464 -22.34 -2.29 19.06
C ALA A 464 -21.36 -2.56 20.22
N THR A 465 -21.03 -3.83 20.46
CA THR A 465 -20.05 -4.25 21.45
C THR A 465 -18.81 -4.83 20.75
N PRO A 466 -17.59 -4.43 21.14
CA PRO A 466 -16.39 -5.03 20.58
C PRO A 466 -16.32 -6.52 20.88
N ASN A 467 -15.84 -7.29 19.91
CA ASN A 467 -15.49 -8.69 20.11
C ASN A 467 -14.11 -8.81 20.76
N ASN A 468 -14.02 -9.64 21.80
CA ASN A 468 -12.77 -9.97 22.49
C ASN A 468 -12.44 -11.47 22.43
N ASP A 469 -13.19 -12.25 21.65
CA ASP A 469 -12.90 -13.66 21.40
C ASP A 469 -11.50 -13.83 20.79
N PRO A 470 -10.80 -14.95 21.05
CA PRO A 470 -9.46 -15.20 20.49
C PRO A 470 -9.39 -14.97 18.98
N LEU A 471 -8.26 -14.41 18.52
CA LEU A 471 -8.00 -14.27 17.09
C LEU A 471 -7.83 -15.66 16.44
N PRO A 472 -8.11 -15.82 15.13
CA PRO A 472 -7.91 -17.08 14.44
C PRO A 472 -6.47 -17.57 14.56
N ALA A 473 -6.28 -18.87 14.80
CA ALA A 473 -4.96 -19.47 14.81
C ALA A 473 -4.27 -19.33 13.43
N PRO A 474 -2.93 -19.25 13.39
CA PRO A 474 -2.18 -19.33 12.14
C PRO A 474 -2.43 -20.65 11.42
N ASP A 475 -2.24 -20.69 10.10
CA ASP A 475 -2.35 -21.97 9.38
C ASP A 475 -1.24 -22.92 9.80
N ASP A 476 -1.58 -24.20 9.99
CA ASP A 476 -0.58 -25.25 10.19
C ASP A 476 0.06 -25.55 8.83
N PRO A 477 1.38 -25.31 8.65
CA PRO A 477 2.07 -25.59 7.40
C PRO A 477 2.14 -27.10 7.07
N GLY A 478 1.72 -27.98 8.00
CA GLY A 478 1.75 -29.42 7.83
C GLY A 478 3.17 -30.01 7.84
N ARG A 479 3.27 -31.33 7.71
CA ARG A 479 4.55 -32.06 7.65
C ARG A 479 5.31 -31.94 6.32
N GLU A 480 4.96 -30.99 5.45
CA GLU A 480 5.68 -30.79 4.17
C GLU A 480 7.02 -30.04 4.31
N GLY A 481 7.44 -29.71 5.54
CA GLY A 481 8.79 -29.21 5.85
C GLY A 481 9.86 -30.30 6.02
N THR A 482 9.52 -31.58 5.85
CA THR A 482 10.52 -32.67 5.94
C THR A 482 11.02 -33.08 4.55
N ARG A 483 12.19 -32.52 4.21
CA ARG A 483 13.04 -32.87 3.05
C ARG A 483 12.59 -32.26 1.71
N GLN A 484 12.86 -30.97 1.53
CA GLN A 484 13.03 -30.42 0.18
C GLN A 484 14.51 -30.48 -0.18
N ASP A 485 14.87 -31.34 -1.13
CA ASP A 485 16.14 -31.23 -1.85
C ASP A 485 16.18 -29.85 -2.54
N PRO A 486 17.25 -29.05 -2.39
CA PRO A 486 17.39 -27.70 -2.97
C PRO A 486 17.27 -27.63 -4.51
N GLY A 487 17.13 -28.76 -5.20
CA GLY A 487 17.06 -28.84 -6.66
C GLY A 487 15.66 -28.78 -7.27
N ARG A 488 14.56 -28.77 -6.49
CA ARG A 488 13.22 -29.01 -7.06
C ARG A 488 12.44 -27.75 -7.48
N GLU A 489 12.73 -26.58 -6.91
CA GLU A 489 11.98 -25.35 -7.22
C GLU A 489 12.38 -24.68 -8.55
N ARG A 490 13.51 -25.05 -9.16
CA ARG A 490 13.90 -24.53 -10.50
C ARG A 490 13.11 -25.12 -11.67
N THR A 491 12.12 -25.95 -11.41
CA THR A 491 11.26 -26.55 -12.44
C THR A 491 9.79 -26.36 -12.11
N LYS A 492 9.34 -25.11 -12.04
CA LYS A 492 7.98 -24.71 -12.38
C LYS A 492 7.94 -23.20 -12.65
N ARG A 493 8.15 -22.89 -13.93
CA ARG A 493 7.76 -21.72 -14.74
C ARG A 493 7.90 -20.32 -14.16
#